data_AF-A0A840F789-F1
#
_entry.id   AF-A0A840F789-F1
#
_cell.length_a   1.000
_cell.length_b   1.000
_cell.length_c   1.000
_cell.angle_alpha   90.00
_cell.angle_beta   90.00
_cell.angle_gamma   90.00
#
_symmetry.space_group_name_H-M   'P 1'
#
loop_
_entity.id
_entity.type
_entity.pdbx_description
1 polymer ?
#
loop_
_entity_poly.entity_id
_entity_poly.type
_entity_poly.pdbx_seq_one_letter_code
_entity_poly.pdbx_strand_id
1 'polypeptide(L)'
;MSNQPRHPLLVDLSRHWMRWTLVAWAAIAAYHVYDSWNLIRWLSLGDTDDNMRMMQVRAWLAGQGWFDLRQYRMNPPQGFDIHWSRIVDLPIAGLILFFRLFTSNVWAERLAAGIAPLIPLSIAMLGLGATVRRLVDPLAWPLSIVLLACTAATMLMFLPERIDHHGWQLAMLSLSVAGLCDPRQVRGGVMVGIASSISLAIGLEMLPYCAMAGAIIALRWVWDRGEARRLAAYAASLGGGCALGYAAFASYANAAMRCDALTPVWLSVMVAAGALLTVLAFVSPANRWVRLVLAAVAGGVIVAGFVHFFPQCLGRPEGVSPELEKNWLNNVREAKPIYQHPFRMGFPIAAFPMVGAIGALVAAWRARRSEHAVGWAAVALFVTFASLMLLWQVRAGPAAQMLAVPGATALAWWLLPRLLNSGNMLVRVVGTVAAFLVVSGLFAGLAIKWLPIDRPSAYTKRVNFSTGQCLRTTVLAATNRYPAQTVFTFVDLGPRLITVSHHSAIAGPYHRNGDAILDVQHAFGGSAAQAHAIMKRHGATMLMVCPNMAESTVYRARNPGGFYDQLAHNQVPAWLTPLAMPKGSPLRLYRID
;
A
#
# COMPACT_ATOMS: atom_id res chain seq x y z
N MET A 1 31.11 7.56 -32.08
CA MET A 1 29.87 8.36 -32.12
C MET A 1 29.46 8.47 -33.59
N SER A 2 28.55 7.62 -34.09
CA SER A 2 28.06 7.77 -35.47
C SER A 2 26.91 8.76 -35.49
N ASN A 3 27.09 9.84 -36.26
CA ASN A 3 26.08 10.85 -36.58
C ASN A 3 25.11 10.28 -37.64
N GLN A 4 24.30 9.28 -37.29
CA GLN A 4 23.12 8.97 -38.10
C GLN A 4 21.95 9.84 -37.62
N PRO A 5 21.20 10.49 -38.53
CA PRO A 5 20.01 11.23 -38.16
C PRO A 5 19.03 10.27 -37.49
N ARG A 6 18.75 10.48 -36.20
CA ARG A 6 17.76 9.67 -35.48
C ARG A 6 16.42 9.88 -36.18
N HIS A 7 15.77 8.77 -36.53
CA HIS A 7 14.42 8.77 -37.13
C HIS A 7 13.51 9.77 -36.37
N PRO A 8 12.73 10.64 -37.05
CA PRO A 8 11.97 11.72 -36.41
C PRO A 8 11.13 11.28 -35.19
N LEU A 9 10.52 10.10 -35.28
CA LEU A 9 9.79 9.46 -34.17
C LEU A 9 10.65 9.25 -32.91
N LEU A 10 11.91 8.83 -33.04
CA LEU A 10 12.81 8.61 -31.90
C LEU A 10 13.21 9.93 -31.24
N VAL A 11 13.36 11.00 -32.03
CA VAL A 11 13.59 12.34 -31.50
C VAL A 11 12.37 12.81 -30.72
N ASP A 12 11.17 12.60 -31.25
CA ASP A 12 9.92 12.97 -30.60
C ASP A 12 9.67 12.19 -29.30
N LEU A 13 9.79 10.86 -29.32
CA LEU A 13 9.68 10.01 -28.12
C LEU A 13 10.72 10.34 -27.06
N SER A 14 11.90 10.80 -27.47
CA SER A 14 12.92 11.28 -26.54
C SER A 14 12.54 12.63 -25.93
N ARG A 15 12.11 13.61 -26.75
CA ARG A 15 11.85 14.98 -26.30
C ARG A 15 10.54 15.12 -25.53
N HIS A 16 9.48 14.46 -25.97
CA HIS A 16 8.12 14.59 -25.45
C HIS A 16 7.66 13.36 -24.64
N TRP A 17 8.60 12.63 -24.05
CA TRP A 17 8.34 11.38 -23.32
C TRP A 17 7.27 11.49 -22.23
N MET A 18 7.18 12.63 -21.52
CA MET A 18 6.16 12.82 -20.49
C MET A 18 4.75 12.81 -21.11
N ARG A 19 4.57 13.48 -22.25
CA ARG A 19 3.28 13.49 -22.97
C ARG A 19 2.91 12.08 -23.40
N TRP A 20 3.84 11.36 -24.01
CA TRP A 20 3.61 9.98 -24.43
C TRP A 20 3.40 9.00 -23.28
N THR A 21 4.08 9.22 -22.14
CA THR A 21 3.84 8.46 -20.90
C THR A 21 2.43 8.69 -20.39
N LEU A 22 1.92 9.93 -20.43
CA LEU A 22 0.55 10.25 -20.04
C LEU A 22 -0.50 9.71 -21.02
N VAL A 23 -0.20 9.69 -22.32
CA VAL A 23 -1.05 9.02 -23.32
C VAL A 23 -1.11 7.51 -23.05
N ALA A 24 0.04 6.88 -22.80
CA ALA A 24 0.10 5.46 -22.43
C ALA A 24 -0.67 5.19 -21.13
N TRP A 25 -0.51 6.07 -20.13
CA TRP A 25 -1.26 6.01 -18.87
C TRP A 25 -2.77 6.09 -19.12
N ALA A 26 -3.25 7.04 -19.93
CA ALA A 26 -4.67 7.18 -20.24
C ALA A 26 -5.23 5.92 -20.93
N ALA A 27 -4.47 5.31 -21.84
CA ALA A 27 -4.85 4.05 -22.47
C ALA A 27 -4.90 2.87 -21.48
N ILE A 28 -3.90 2.75 -20.60
CA ILE A 28 -3.84 1.73 -19.55
C ILE A 28 -4.97 1.94 -18.53
N ALA A 29 -5.25 3.18 -18.16
CA ALA A 29 -6.35 3.53 -17.26
C ALA A 29 -7.70 3.17 -17.89
N ALA A 30 -7.94 3.54 -19.14
CA ALA A 30 -9.15 3.17 -19.86
C ALA A 30 -9.32 1.64 -19.96
N TYR A 31 -8.24 0.91 -20.25
CA TYR A 31 -8.24 -0.55 -20.25
C TYR A 31 -8.63 -1.12 -18.88
N HIS A 32 -8.03 -0.66 -17.79
CA HIS A 32 -8.33 -1.18 -16.46
C HIS A 32 -9.74 -0.82 -15.99
N VAL A 33 -10.24 0.38 -16.30
CA VAL A 33 -11.65 0.74 -16.05
C VAL A 33 -12.59 -0.18 -16.80
N TYR A 34 -12.30 -0.48 -18.07
CA TYR A 34 -13.09 -1.41 -18.88
C TYR A 34 -13.04 -2.85 -18.32
N ASP A 35 -11.85 -3.37 -18.05
CA ASP A 35 -11.63 -4.72 -17.52
C ASP A 35 -12.29 -4.91 -16.14
N SER A 36 -12.22 -3.88 -15.29
CA SER A 36 -12.80 -3.88 -13.94
C SER A 36 -14.22 -3.33 -13.90
N TRP A 37 -14.89 -3.12 -15.04
CA TRP A 37 -16.18 -2.43 -15.09
C TRP A 37 -17.24 -3.09 -14.20
N ASN A 38 -17.24 -4.42 -14.11
CA ASN A 38 -18.15 -5.14 -13.22
C ASN A 38 -17.88 -4.85 -11.73
N LEU A 39 -16.61 -4.74 -11.32
CA LEU A 39 -16.27 -4.39 -9.93
C LEU A 39 -16.71 -2.96 -9.61
N ILE A 40 -16.46 -2.03 -10.54
CA ILE A 40 -16.87 -0.62 -10.45
C ILE A 40 -18.39 -0.51 -10.35
N ARG A 41 -19.12 -1.17 -11.26
CA ARG A 41 -20.59 -1.16 -11.30
C ARG A 41 -21.19 -1.63 -9.98
N TRP A 42 -20.55 -2.56 -9.28
CA TRP A 42 -21.05 -3.10 -8.02
C TRP A 42 -20.42 -2.46 -6.79
N LEU A 43 -19.55 -1.46 -6.95
CA LEU A 43 -18.76 -0.85 -5.86
C LEU A 43 -18.12 -1.94 -4.98
N SER A 44 -17.32 -2.80 -5.60
CA SER A 44 -16.79 -4.01 -4.97
C SER A 44 -15.92 -3.71 -3.76
N LEU A 45 -15.07 -2.67 -3.81
CA LEU A 45 -14.11 -2.28 -2.75
C LEU A 45 -13.49 -3.50 -2.04
N GLY A 46 -12.54 -4.14 -2.70
CA GLY A 46 -12.12 -5.51 -2.38
C GLY A 46 -11.41 -5.68 -1.04
N ASP A 47 -10.88 -4.60 -0.46
CA ASP A 47 -10.20 -4.59 0.82
C ASP A 47 -11.01 -3.86 1.91
N THR A 48 -10.80 -4.19 3.18
CA THR A 48 -11.42 -3.47 4.30
C THR A 48 -11.07 -1.99 4.29
N ASP A 49 -9.84 -1.66 3.89
CA ASP A 49 -9.33 -0.29 3.90
C ASP A 49 -9.97 0.54 2.80
N ASP A 50 -10.24 -0.06 1.63
CA ASP A 50 -11.00 0.57 0.55
C ASP A 50 -12.41 0.98 1.01
N ASN A 51 -13.09 0.09 1.76
CA ASN A 51 -14.42 0.36 2.30
C ASN A 51 -14.38 1.51 3.32
N MET A 52 -13.43 1.47 4.25
CA MET A 52 -13.30 2.49 5.27
C MET A 52 -12.90 3.85 4.67
N ARG A 53 -12.07 3.86 3.62
CA ARG A 53 -11.70 5.08 2.89
C ARG A 53 -12.93 5.73 2.25
N MET A 54 -13.77 4.94 1.58
CA MET A 54 -15.04 5.44 1.03
C MET A 54 -15.93 6.03 2.13
N MET A 55 -16.00 5.39 3.29
CA MET A 55 -16.78 5.87 4.42
C MET A 55 -16.23 7.15 5.04
N GLN A 56 -14.91 7.32 5.11
CA GLN A 56 -14.26 8.57 5.53
C GLN A 56 -14.56 9.73 4.57
N VAL A 57 -14.51 9.46 3.25
CA VAL A 57 -14.86 10.45 2.21
C VAL A 57 -16.34 10.84 2.29
N ARG A 58 -17.24 9.85 2.41
CA ARG A 58 -18.68 10.10 2.56
C ARG A 58 -19.00 10.94 3.80
N ALA A 59 -18.38 10.63 4.94
CA ALA A 59 -18.59 11.38 6.17
C ALA A 59 -18.19 12.84 6.00
N TRP A 60 -17.04 13.11 5.36
CA TRP A 60 -16.59 14.47 5.08
C TRP A 60 -17.52 15.21 4.13
N LEU A 61 -17.91 14.59 3.02
CA LEU A 61 -18.87 15.16 2.08
C LEU A 61 -20.27 15.35 2.68
N ALA A 62 -20.57 14.68 3.79
CA ALA A 62 -21.81 14.81 4.56
C ALA A 62 -21.70 15.83 5.72
N GLY A 63 -20.57 16.54 5.85
CA GLY A 63 -20.39 17.62 6.83
C GLY A 63 -19.52 17.30 8.03
N GLN A 64 -18.93 16.09 8.12
CA GLN A 64 -17.94 15.80 9.16
C GLN A 64 -16.70 16.71 9.01
N GLY A 65 -16.16 17.19 10.13
CA GLY A 65 -15.07 18.15 10.17
C GLY A 65 -13.80 17.69 9.45
N TRP A 66 -13.00 18.63 8.95
CA TRP A 66 -11.76 18.33 8.23
C TRP A 66 -10.75 17.54 9.06
N PHE A 67 -10.58 17.86 10.35
CA PHE A 67 -9.66 17.15 11.24
C PHE A 67 -10.31 16.01 12.03
N ASP A 68 -11.61 15.76 11.81
CA ASP A 68 -12.33 14.66 12.41
C ASP A 68 -12.35 13.46 11.45
N LEU A 69 -11.53 12.45 11.77
CA LEU A 69 -11.46 11.18 11.03
C LEU A 69 -12.06 10.01 11.82
N ARG A 70 -12.86 10.31 12.84
CA ARG A 70 -13.55 9.27 13.59
C ARG A 70 -14.64 8.64 12.73
N GLN A 71 -14.74 7.32 12.75
CA GLN A 71 -15.82 6.59 12.09
C GLN A 71 -16.94 6.28 13.09
N TYR A 72 -17.99 7.11 13.09
CA TYR A 72 -19.11 6.98 14.02
C TYR A 72 -20.05 5.81 13.74
N ARG A 73 -20.03 5.21 12.55
CA ARG A 73 -20.82 4.01 12.22
C ARG A 73 -20.17 2.70 12.67
N MET A 74 -19.05 2.79 13.37
CA MET A 74 -18.31 1.65 13.88
C MET A 74 -18.09 1.84 15.39
N ASN A 75 -18.58 0.89 16.18
CA ASN A 75 -18.73 1.05 17.63
C ASN A 75 -19.53 2.30 18.04
N PRO A 76 -20.75 2.52 17.49
CA PRO A 76 -21.57 3.66 17.87
C PRO A 76 -22.01 3.59 19.36
N PRO A 77 -22.27 4.74 20.01
CA PRO A 77 -22.16 6.10 19.46
C PRO A 77 -20.74 6.68 19.47
N GLN A 78 -19.78 6.06 20.16
CA GLN A 78 -18.45 6.63 20.37
C GLN A 78 -17.62 6.71 19.10
N GLY A 79 -17.79 5.75 18.18
CA GLY A 79 -16.98 5.67 16.97
C GLY A 79 -15.59 5.07 17.23
N PHE A 80 -14.77 5.01 16.17
CA PHE A 80 -13.34 4.75 16.32
C PHE A 80 -12.44 5.68 15.53
N ASP A 81 -11.22 5.88 16.02
CA ASP A 81 -10.26 6.79 15.42
C ASP A 81 -9.49 6.13 14.28
N ILE A 82 -9.53 6.73 13.10
CA ILE A 82 -8.69 6.36 11.96
C ILE A 82 -7.42 7.22 11.98
N HIS A 83 -6.27 6.58 11.81
CA HIS A 83 -4.95 7.23 11.85
C HIS A 83 -4.53 7.87 10.52
N TRP A 84 -5.29 7.59 9.44
CA TRP A 84 -5.00 8.06 8.09
C TRP A 84 -5.06 9.59 7.97
N SER A 85 -4.69 10.11 6.81
CA SER A 85 -4.89 11.51 6.46
C SER A 85 -5.88 11.68 5.31
N ARG A 86 -6.38 12.92 5.14
CA ARG A 86 -7.27 13.29 4.03
C ARG A 86 -6.56 13.49 2.68
N ILE A 87 -5.24 13.37 2.61
CA ILE A 87 -4.50 13.55 1.34
C ILE A 87 -5.06 12.61 0.26
N VAL A 88 -5.35 11.35 0.64
CA VAL A 88 -5.89 10.32 -0.27
C VAL A 88 -7.40 10.51 -0.51
N ASP A 89 -8.11 11.19 0.39
CA ASP A 89 -9.54 11.48 0.25
C ASP A 89 -9.80 12.52 -0.85
N LEU A 90 -8.89 13.49 -1.00
CA LEU A 90 -9.01 14.60 -1.96
C LEU A 90 -9.34 14.17 -3.40
N PRO A 91 -8.55 13.29 -4.06
CA PRO A 91 -8.85 12.85 -5.42
C PRO A 91 -10.19 12.10 -5.51
N ILE A 92 -10.56 11.34 -4.49
CA ILE A 92 -11.82 10.57 -4.46
C ILE A 92 -13.00 11.55 -4.35
N ALA A 93 -12.96 12.46 -3.38
CA ALA A 93 -13.97 13.49 -3.18
C ALA A 93 -14.12 14.40 -4.42
N GLY A 94 -13.00 14.83 -5.00
CA GLY A 94 -13.00 15.65 -6.21
C GLY A 94 -13.69 14.95 -7.40
N LEU A 95 -13.40 13.66 -7.61
CA LEU A 95 -14.06 12.87 -8.65
C LEU A 95 -15.54 12.64 -8.35
N ILE A 96 -15.92 12.39 -7.08
CA ILE A 96 -17.34 12.27 -6.68
C ILE A 96 -18.07 13.57 -7.01
N LEU A 97 -17.54 14.73 -6.59
CA LEU A 97 -18.16 16.03 -6.85
C LEU A 97 -18.27 16.32 -8.34
N PHE A 98 -17.24 15.99 -9.13
CA PHE A 98 -17.26 16.13 -10.58
C PHE A 98 -18.33 15.24 -11.24
N PHE A 99 -18.38 13.95 -10.92
CA PHE A 99 -19.34 13.04 -11.55
C PHE A 99 -20.79 13.27 -11.10
N ARG A 100 -21.03 13.81 -9.90
CA ARG A 100 -22.36 14.24 -9.46
C ARG A 100 -23.01 15.26 -10.40
N LEU A 101 -22.22 16.01 -11.17
CA LEU A 101 -22.74 16.93 -12.18
C LEU A 101 -23.43 16.23 -13.36
N PHE A 102 -23.14 14.94 -13.57
CA PHE A 102 -23.57 14.18 -14.75
C PHE A 102 -24.35 12.90 -14.41
N THR A 103 -24.29 12.43 -13.17
CA THR A 103 -24.91 11.15 -12.74
C THR A 103 -25.35 11.19 -11.27
N SER A 104 -26.01 10.12 -10.81
CA SER A 104 -26.44 10.00 -9.41
C SER A 104 -25.24 9.88 -8.46
N ASN A 105 -25.43 10.22 -7.17
CA ASN A 105 -24.36 10.10 -6.18
C ASN A 105 -23.75 8.69 -6.13
N VAL A 106 -24.59 7.65 -6.24
CA VAL A 106 -24.14 6.25 -6.23
C VAL A 106 -23.20 5.97 -7.40
N TRP A 107 -23.51 6.47 -8.60
CA TRP A 107 -22.64 6.31 -9.76
C TRP A 107 -21.38 7.18 -9.67
N ALA A 108 -21.48 8.38 -9.09
CA ALA A 108 -20.32 9.23 -8.86
C ALA A 108 -19.29 8.54 -7.95
N GLU A 109 -19.73 7.89 -6.87
CA GLU A 109 -18.87 7.10 -5.98
C GLU A 109 -18.23 5.91 -6.69
N ARG A 110 -19.00 5.17 -7.49
CA ARG A 110 -18.48 4.06 -8.31
C ARG A 110 -17.40 4.51 -9.27
N LEU A 111 -17.67 5.56 -10.05
CA LEU A 111 -16.71 6.09 -11.02
C LEU A 111 -15.47 6.65 -10.32
N ALA A 112 -15.63 7.36 -9.20
CA ALA A 112 -14.50 7.84 -8.41
C ALA A 112 -13.65 6.67 -7.88
N ALA A 113 -14.27 5.62 -7.35
CA ALA A 113 -13.55 4.44 -6.88
C ALA A 113 -12.85 3.67 -8.02
N GLY A 114 -13.42 3.70 -9.22
CA GLY A 114 -12.82 3.12 -10.41
C GLY A 114 -11.63 3.89 -10.98
N ILE A 115 -11.60 5.22 -10.80
CA ILE A 115 -10.64 6.11 -11.48
C ILE A 115 -9.56 6.64 -10.53
N ALA A 116 -9.89 6.96 -9.28
CA ALA A 116 -8.94 7.56 -8.32
C ALA A 116 -7.64 6.77 -8.16
N PRO A 117 -7.64 5.41 -8.05
CA PRO A 117 -6.43 4.61 -7.90
C PRO A 117 -5.47 4.69 -9.09
N LEU A 118 -5.98 5.05 -10.27
CA LEU A 118 -5.20 5.15 -11.50
C LEU A 118 -4.44 6.48 -11.57
N ILE A 119 -4.84 7.51 -10.82
CA ILE A 119 -4.12 8.80 -10.78
C ILE A 119 -2.67 8.63 -10.30
N PRO A 120 -2.38 8.01 -9.13
CA PRO A 120 -1.00 7.82 -8.69
C PRO A 120 -0.18 6.89 -9.61
N LEU A 121 -0.82 6.03 -10.42
CA LEU A 121 -0.11 5.25 -11.45
C LEU A 121 0.60 6.15 -12.47
N SER A 122 0.00 7.28 -12.84
CA SER A 122 0.64 8.25 -13.76
C SER A 122 1.95 8.79 -13.18
N ILE A 123 1.97 9.08 -11.88
CA ILE A 123 3.13 9.57 -11.15
C ILE A 123 4.18 8.46 -11.07
N ALA A 124 3.76 7.22 -10.78
CA ALA A 124 4.66 6.06 -10.78
C ALA A 124 5.34 5.84 -12.14
N MET A 125 4.57 5.88 -13.23
CA MET A 125 5.08 5.76 -14.60
C MET A 125 6.06 6.88 -14.95
N LEU A 126 5.76 8.12 -14.56
CA LEU A 126 6.66 9.26 -14.78
C LEU A 126 7.95 9.14 -13.94
N GLY A 127 7.87 8.74 -12.67
CA GLY A 127 9.03 8.55 -11.81
C GLY A 127 9.97 7.45 -12.32
N LEU A 128 9.41 6.29 -12.68
CA LEU A 128 10.17 5.18 -13.26
C LEU A 128 10.73 5.55 -14.63
N GLY A 129 9.92 6.16 -15.50
CA GLY A 129 10.34 6.66 -16.80
C GLY A 129 11.50 7.64 -16.71
N ALA A 130 11.42 8.61 -15.78
CA ALA A 130 12.50 9.56 -15.55
C ALA A 130 13.78 8.87 -15.01
N THR A 131 13.64 7.80 -14.23
CA THR A 131 14.78 7.02 -13.71
C THR A 131 15.49 6.28 -14.85
N VAL A 132 14.76 5.47 -15.63
CA VAL A 132 15.37 4.66 -16.70
C VAL A 132 15.90 5.51 -17.84
N ARG A 133 15.28 6.66 -18.12
CA ARG A 133 15.80 7.61 -19.11
C ARG A 133 17.16 8.18 -18.75
N ARG A 134 17.41 8.41 -17.46
CA ARG A 134 18.67 8.95 -16.95
C ARG A 134 19.76 7.89 -16.84
N LEU A 135 19.38 6.64 -16.53
CA LEU A 135 20.34 5.58 -16.18
C LEU A 135 20.56 4.52 -17.26
N VAL A 136 19.61 4.33 -18.16
CA VAL A 136 19.64 3.30 -19.22
C VAL A 136 19.81 3.94 -20.59
N ASP A 137 18.78 4.63 -21.07
CA ASP A 137 18.76 5.33 -22.35
C ASP A 137 17.52 6.25 -22.40
N PRO A 138 17.56 7.43 -23.05
CA PRO A 138 16.38 8.28 -23.23
C PRO A 138 15.15 7.57 -23.82
N LEU A 139 15.31 6.49 -24.58
CA LEU A 139 14.22 5.72 -25.18
C LEU A 139 13.77 4.52 -24.34
N ALA A 140 14.32 4.30 -23.14
CA ALA A 140 14.01 3.13 -22.31
C ALA A 140 12.67 3.21 -21.56
N TRP A 141 12.03 4.38 -21.49
CA TRP A 141 10.79 4.59 -20.70
C TRP A 141 9.58 3.74 -21.13
N PRO A 142 9.34 3.40 -22.42
CA PRO A 142 8.21 2.55 -22.78
C PRO A 142 8.40 1.14 -22.21
N LEU A 143 9.64 0.64 -22.20
CA LEU A 143 9.97 -0.68 -21.67
C LEU A 143 9.75 -0.75 -20.15
N SER A 144 10.03 0.34 -19.41
CA SER A 144 9.71 0.36 -17.98
C SER A 144 8.21 0.33 -17.71
N ILE A 145 7.38 0.92 -18.58
CA ILE A 145 5.91 0.84 -18.46
C ILE A 145 5.44 -0.60 -18.70
N VAL A 146 5.96 -1.27 -19.74
CA VAL A 146 5.62 -2.67 -20.03
C VAL A 146 6.00 -3.57 -18.86
N LEU A 147 7.21 -3.42 -18.32
CA LEU A 147 7.67 -4.23 -17.18
C LEU A 147 6.90 -3.91 -15.90
N LEU A 148 6.52 -2.65 -15.67
CA LEU A 148 5.63 -2.28 -14.56
C LEU A 148 4.28 -2.99 -14.70
N ALA A 149 3.68 -3.03 -15.90
CA ALA A 149 2.41 -3.73 -16.13
C ALA A 149 2.49 -5.24 -15.87
N CYS A 150 3.69 -5.84 -15.91
CA CYS A 150 3.91 -7.25 -15.58
C CYS A 150 4.02 -7.54 -14.07
N THR A 151 4.07 -6.50 -13.22
CA THR A 151 4.21 -6.67 -11.77
C THR A 151 2.90 -7.12 -11.12
N ALA A 152 2.90 -8.28 -10.48
CA ALA A 152 1.68 -8.86 -9.92
C ALA A 152 1.21 -8.16 -8.63
N ALA A 153 2.11 -7.74 -7.75
CA ALA A 153 1.80 -7.11 -6.46
C ALA A 153 1.71 -5.58 -6.57
N THR A 154 2.61 -4.94 -7.32
CA THR A 154 2.59 -3.48 -7.50
C THR A 154 1.34 -3.02 -8.24
N MET A 155 1.01 -3.62 -9.39
CA MET A 155 -0.17 -3.20 -10.16
C MET A 155 -1.47 -3.33 -9.39
N LEU A 156 -1.59 -4.35 -8.51
CA LEU A 156 -2.76 -4.51 -7.64
C LEU A 156 -3.04 -3.29 -6.77
N MET A 157 -2.03 -2.48 -6.43
CA MET A 157 -2.20 -1.26 -5.62
C MET A 157 -2.69 -0.05 -6.41
N PHE A 158 -2.82 -0.18 -7.74
CA PHE A 158 -3.29 0.89 -8.64
C PHE A 158 -4.59 0.52 -9.37
N LEU A 159 -5.10 -0.71 -9.19
CA LEU A 159 -6.29 -1.15 -9.90
C LEU A 159 -7.55 -0.42 -9.41
N PRO A 160 -8.57 -0.30 -10.28
CA PRO A 160 -9.90 0.16 -9.87
C PRO A 160 -10.40 -0.50 -8.59
N GLU A 161 -11.14 0.25 -7.78
CA GLU A 161 -11.66 -0.14 -6.46
C GLU A 161 -10.61 -0.24 -5.33
N ARG A 162 -9.31 -0.16 -5.62
CA ARG A 162 -8.24 -0.09 -4.61
C ARG A 162 -7.92 1.36 -4.23
N ILE A 163 -8.84 2.00 -3.54
CA ILE A 163 -8.80 3.43 -3.21
C ILE A 163 -7.99 3.77 -1.95
N ASP A 164 -7.34 2.78 -1.34
CA ASP A 164 -6.48 2.99 -0.20
C ASP A 164 -5.13 3.70 -0.53
N HIS A 165 -4.31 4.00 0.48
CA HIS A 165 -3.12 4.85 0.37
C HIS A 165 -1.89 4.23 -0.31
N HIS A 166 -1.84 2.92 -0.46
CA HIS A 166 -0.67 2.19 -0.96
C HIS A 166 -0.18 2.69 -2.34
N GLY A 167 -1.10 2.93 -3.29
CA GLY A 167 -0.75 3.43 -4.63
C GLY A 167 -0.08 4.81 -4.59
N TRP A 168 -0.54 5.70 -3.72
CA TRP A 168 0.07 7.02 -3.54
C TRP A 168 1.46 6.96 -2.91
N GLN A 169 1.64 6.08 -1.93
CA GLN A 169 2.95 5.86 -1.31
C GLN A 169 3.96 5.25 -2.31
N LEU A 170 3.53 4.30 -3.15
CA LEU A 170 4.36 3.78 -4.23
C LEU A 170 4.70 4.85 -5.26
N ALA A 171 3.74 5.70 -5.63
CA ALA A 171 4.00 6.85 -6.50
C ALA A 171 5.07 7.78 -5.92
N MET A 172 4.99 8.13 -4.64
CA MET A 172 6.02 8.94 -3.97
C MET A 172 7.36 8.21 -3.92
N LEU A 173 7.38 6.92 -3.64
CA LEU A 173 8.59 6.10 -3.65
C LEU A 173 9.26 6.09 -5.05
N SER A 174 8.48 6.08 -6.14
CA SER A 174 9.01 6.20 -7.50
C SER A 174 9.68 7.56 -7.75
N LEU A 175 9.09 8.65 -7.22
CA LEU A 175 9.67 10.00 -7.30
C LEU A 175 10.94 10.12 -6.45
N SER A 176 10.99 9.45 -5.30
CA SER A 176 12.20 9.36 -4.48
C SER A 176 13.35 8.75 -5.27
N VAL A 177 13.15 7.62 -5.96
CA VAL A 177 14.19 7.02 -6.80
C VAL A 177 14.57 7.95 -7.96
N ALA A 178 13.59 8.57 -8.61
CA ALA A 178 13.84 9.54 -9.68
C ALA A 178 14.68 10.74 -9.18
N GLY A 179 14.52 11.13 -7.92
CA GLY A 179 15.18 12.27 -7.29
C GLY A 179 16.59 11.95 -6.84
N LEU A 180 16.80 10.75 -6.31
CA LEU A 180 18.13 10.19 -6.06
C LEU A 180 18.95 10.13 -7.36
N CYS A 181 18.31 9.82 -8.48
CA CYS A 181 18.95 9.73 -9.79
C CYS A 181 18.99 11.06 -10.56
N ASP A 182 18.51 12.16 -9.98
CA ASP A 182 18.46 13.44 -10.68
C ASP A 182 19.83 14.11 -10.72
N PRO A 183 20.37 14.51 -11.91
CA PRO A 183 21.66 15.19 -11.99
C PRO A 183 21.64 16.59 -11.36
N ARG A 184 20.47 17.26 -11.31
CA ARG A 184 20.34 18.55 -10.64
C ARG A 184 20.12 18.35 -9.15
N GLN A 185 21.16 18.66 -8.38
CA GLN A 185 21.20 18.46 -6.93
C GLN A 185 19.98 19.01 -6.18
N VAL A 186 19.66 20.31 -6.34
CA VAL A 186 18.55 20.94 -5.63
C VAL A 186 17.21 20.31 -6.01
N ARG A 187 16.94 20.14 -7.31
CA ARG A 187 15.71 19.49 -7.79
C ARG A 187 15.58 18.07 -7.25
N GLY A 188 16.66 17.29 -7.29
CA GLY A 188 16.69 15.94 -6.74
C GLY A 188 16.41 15.92 -5.25
N GLY A 189 17.08 16.78 -4.47
CA GLY A 189 16.86 16.89 -3.03
C GLY A 189 15.43 17.28 -2.67
N VAL A 190 14.89 18.32 -3.31
CA VAL A 190 13.49 18.74 -3.14
C VAL A 190 12.53 17.60 -3.49
N MET A 191 12.72 16.92 -4.61
CA MET A 191 11.83 15.84 -5.05
C MET A 191 11.81 14.68 -4.06
N VAL A 192 12.96 14.26 -3.53
CA VAL A 192 13.01 13.23 -2.48
C VAL A 192 12.38 13.73 -1.18
N GLY A 193 12.69 14.95 -0.74
CA GLY A 193 12.18 15.48 0.53
C GLY A 193 10.67 15.67 0.54
N ILE A 194 10.11 16.25 -0.53
CA ILE A 194 8.67 16.40 -0.71
C ILE A 194 8.00 15.03 -0.81
N ALA A 195 8.52 14.11 -1.65
CA ALA A 195 7.94 12.77 -1.78
C ALA A 195 7.93 12.00 -0.46
N SER A 196 9.03 12.05 0.31
CA SER A 196 9.09 11.48 1.66
C SER A 196 8.08 12.14 2.60
N SER A 197 7.99 13.47 2.63
CA SER A 197 7.06 14.16 3.53
C SER A 197 5.59 13.89 3.21
N ILE A 198 5.20 13.85 1.93
CA ILE A 198 3.84 13.48 1.50
C ILE A 198 3.57 12.03 1.88
N SER A 199 4.52 11.12 1.61
CA SER A 199 4.37 9.71 1.94
C SER A 199 4.16 9.50 3.44
N LEU A 200 4.91 10.20 4.30
CA LEU A 200 4.79 10.12 5.76
C LEU A 200 3.51 10.77 6.29
N ALA A 201 3.06 11.87 5.68
CA ALA A 201 1.77 12.49 5.99
C ALA A 201 0.59 11.60 5.57
N ILE A 202 0.76 10.75 4.56
CA ILE A 202 -0.20 9.71 4.18
C ILE A 202 -0.21 8.56 5.20
N GLY A 203 0.97 8.05 5.59
CA GLY A 203 1.13 6.97 6.55
C GLY A 203 2.59 6.55 6.76
N LEU A 204 2.89 5.78 7.80
CA LEU A 204 4.27 5.45 8.16
C LEU A 204 4.83 4.17 7.54
N GLU A 205 4.06 3.47 6.72
CA GLU A 205 4.49 2.21 6.10
C GLU A 205 5.75 2.38 5.23
N MET A 206 5.93 3.56 4.63
CA MET A 206 7.10 3.88 3.83
C MET A 206 8.27 4.49 4.61
N LEU A 207 8.16 4.60 5.94
CA LEU A 207 9.21 5.17 6.78
C LEU A 207 10.58 4.51 6.58
N PRO A 208 10.71 3.16 6.50
CA PRO A 208 12.00 2.53 6.26
C PRO A 208 12.64 2.95 4.92
N TYR A 209 11.82 3.14 3.87
CA TYR A 209 12.29 3.60 2.57
C TYR A 209 12.67 5.09 2.59
N CYS A 210 11.95 5.92 3.35
CA CYS A 210 12.30 7.33 3.54
C CYS A 210 13.62 7.48 4.30
N ALA A 211 13.83 6.66 5.35
CA ALA A 211 15.09 6.61 6.09
C ALA A 211 16.25 6.17 5.17
N MET A 212 16.04 5.15 4.33
CA MET A 212 17.01 4.73 3.33
C MET A 212 17.34 5.85 2.32
N ALA A 213 16.33 6.57 1.81
CA ALA A 213 16.55 7.72 0.91
C ALA A 213 17.42 8.80 1.57
N GLY A 214 17.10 9.16 2.81
CA GLY A 214 17.86 10.14 3.59
C GLY A 214 19.30 9.68 3.83
N ALA A 215 19.49 8.41 4.19
CA ALA A 215 20.81 7.82 4.39
C ALA A 215 21.65 7.87 3.10
N ILE A 216 21.07 7.55 1.93
CA ILE A 216 21.77 7.64 0.65
C ILE A 216 22.18 9.08 0.34
N ILE A 217 21.31 10.07 0.55
CA ILE A 217 21.63 11.48 0.32
C ILE A 217 22.74 11.95 1.28
N ALA A 218 22.66 11.60 2.56
CA ALA A 218 23.68 11.94 3.54
C ALA A 218 25.03 11.29 3.20
N LEU A 219 25.04 10.00 2.84
CA LEU A 219 26.26 9.29 2.43
C LEU A 219 26.87 9.84 1.14
N ARG A 220 26.04 10.30 0.19
CA ARG A 220 26.52 11.01 -1.00
C ARG A 220 27.27 12.28 -0.62
N TRP A 221 26.75 13.06 0.33
CA TRP A 221 27.44 14.25 0.85
C TRP A 221 28.71 13.90 1.65
N VAL A 222 28.68 12.82 2.44
CA VAL A 222 29.88 12.33 3.13
C VAL A 222 30.97 11.99 2.11
N TRP A 223 30.63 11.31 1.03
CA TRP A 223 31.59 10.94 -0.01
C TRP A 223 32.06 12.15 -0.82
N ASP A 224 31.11 12.96 -1.30
CA ASP A 224 31.35 14.14 -2.12
C ASP A 224 30.72 15.39 -1.48
N ARG A 225 31.58 16.31 -1.04
CA ARG A 225 31.19 17.59 -0.46
C ARG A 225 30.30 18.40 -1.40
N GLY A 226 30.46 18.24 -2.72
CA GLY A 226 29.66 18.92 -3.73
C GLY A 226 28.16 18.65 -3.62
N GLU A 227 27.75 17.56 -2.98
CA GLU A 227 26.34 17.20 -2.81
C GLU A 227 25.64 17.96 -1.66
N ALA A 228 26.32 18.90 -1.00
CA ALA A 228 25.75 19.72 0.09
C ALA A 228 24.43 20.42 -0.32
N ARG A 229 24.32 20.91 -1.56
CA ARG A 229 23.07 21.56 -2.03
C ARG A 229 21.91 20.57 -2.15
N ARG A 230 22.18 19.31 -2.52
CA ARG A 230 21.16 18.25 -2.52
C ARG A 230 20.72 17.94 -1.10
N LEU A 231 21.68 17.80 -0.18
CA LEU A 231 21.42 17.53 1.23
C LEU A 231 20.56 18.63 1.87
N ALA A 232 20.95 19.90 1.71
CA ALA A 232 20.18 21.03 2.23
C ALA A 232 18.75 21.08 1.67
N ALA A 233 18.60 20.91 0.36
CA ALA A 233 17.30 20.93 -0.30
C ALA A 233 16.39 19.78 0.16
N TYR A 234 16.95 18.58 0.32
CA TYR A 234 16.25 17.43 0.90
C TYR A 234 15.83 17.70 2.34
N ALA A 235 16.76 18.16 3.18
CA ALA A 235 16.56 18.35 4.59
C ALA A 235 15.48 19.41 4.89
N ALA A 236 15.54 20.56 4.20
CA ALA A 236 14.53 21.61 4.32
C ALA A 236 13.14 21.14 3.83
N SER A 237 13.10 20.41 2.71
CA SER A 237 11.84 19.90 2.16
C SER A 237 11.23 18.78 3.00
N LEU A 238 12.04 17.92 3.62
CA LEU A 238 11.57 16.87 4.51
C LEU A 238 10.96 17.46 5.79
N GLY A 239 11.74 18.29 6.51
CA GLY A 239 11.31 18.88 7.78
C GLY A 239 10.13 19.82 7.58
N GLY A 240 10.24 20.76 6.63
CA GLY A 240 9.18 21.70 6.30
C GLY A 240 7.94 21.01 5.72
N GLY A 241 8.14 20.01 4.84
CA GLY A 241 7.03 19.23 4.28
C GLY A 241 6.28 18.42 5.33
N CYS A 242 6.97 17.80 6.30
CA CYS A 242 6.33 17.09 7.39
C CYS A 242 5.58 18.05 8.32
N ALA A 243 6.14 19.23 8.61
CA ALA A 243 5.47 20.26 9.40
C ALA A 243 4.18 20.76 8.72
N LEU A 244 4.25 21.06 7.42
CA LEU A 244 3.08 21.46 6.63
C LEU A 244 2.05 20.32 6.51
N GLY A 245 2.52 19.09 6.27
CA GLY A 245 1.67 17.90 6.21
C GLY A 245 0.93 17.65 7.52
N TYR A 246 1.62 17.77 8.66
CA TYR A 246 1.00 17.69 9.97
C TYR A 246 -0.03 18.79 10.18
N ALA A 247 0.35 20.05 9.97
CA ALA A 247 -0.55 21.19 10.17
C ALA A 247 -1.80 21.13 9.30
N ALA A 248 -1.67 20.64 8.07
CA ALA A 248 -2.79 20.56 7.12
C ALA A 248 -3.66 19.31 7.29
N PHE A 249 -3.10 18.18 7.77
CA PHE A 249 -3.79 16.88 7.68
C PHE A 249 -3.79 16.01 8.93
N ALA A 250 -3.08 16.38 10.01
CA ALA A 250 -3.15 15.62 11.25
C ALA A 250 -4.55 15.77 11.89
N SER A 251 -5.25 14.65 12.07
CA SER A 251 -6.55 14.62 12.75
C SER A 251 -6.44 14.99 14.23
N TYR A 252 -7.57 15.32 14.86
CA TYR A 252 -7.61 15.53 16.31
C TYR A 252 -7.06 14.31 17.08
N ALA A 253 -7.34 13.10 16.61
CA ALA A 253 -6.80 11.87 17.19
C ALA A 253 -5.26 11.74 16.99
N ASN A 254 -4.72 12.27 15.88
CA ASN A 254 -3.28 12.27 15.59
C ASN A 254 -2.50 13.34 16.37
N ALA A 255 -3.17 14.19 17.16
CA ALA A 255 -2.50 15.05 18.14
C ALA A 255 -1.93 14.26 19.32
N ALA A 256 -2.46 13.06 19.60
CA ALA A 256 -1.89 12.16 20.59
C ALA A 256 -0.51 11.64 20.15
N MET A 257 0.42 11.48 21.09
CA MET A 257 1.78 10.98 20.85
C MET A 257 1.81 9.46 20.61
N ARG A 258 1.12 9.01 19.56
CA ARG A 258 1.14 7.62 19.06
C ARG A 258 2.22 7.45 17.99
N CYS A 259 2.61 6.21 17.72
CA CYS A 259 3.76 5.89 16.88
C CYS A 259 3.37 5.41 15.46
N ASP A 260 2.08 5.43 15.12
CA ASP A 260 1.47 4.78 13.95
C ASP A 260 1.15 5.74 12.79
N ALA A 261 1.25 7.05 12.99
CA ALA A 261 1.01 8.08 11.98
C ALA A 261 2.03 9.23 12.13
N LEU A 262 1.97 10.22 11.23
CA LEU A 262 2.67 11.49 11.43
C LEU A 262 2.01 12.27 12.59
N THR A 263 2.33 11.89 13.81
CA THR A 263 1.93 12.52 15.08
C THR A 263 3.06 13.46 15.57
N PRO A 264 2.93 14.16 16.72
CA PRO A 264 4.04 14.93 17.29
C PRO A 264 5.34 14.12 17.47
N VAL A 265 5.25 12.79 17.62
CA VAL A 265 6.42 11.90 17.70
C VAL A 265 7.23 12.00 16.41
N TRP A 266 6.68 11.55 15.29
CA TRP A 266 7.42 11.53 14.03
C TRP A 266 7.60 12.91 13.41
N LEU A 267 6.69 13.86 13.68
CA LEU A 267 6.88 15.25 13.30
C LEU A 267 8.16 15.82 13.92
N SER A 268 8.32 15.70 15.24
CA SER A 268 9.49 16.25 15.93
C SER A 268 10.78 15.58 15.44
N VAL A 269 10.77 14.27 15.21
CA VAL A 269 11.91 13.53 14.62
C VAL A 269 12.26 14.06 13.24
N MET A 270 11.29 14.22 12.33
CA MET A 270 11.57 14.66 10.95
C MET A 270 12.01 16.12 10.89
N VAL A 271 11.44 16.99 11.73
CA VAL A 271 11.85 18.40 11.84
C VAL A 271 13.26 18.50 12.42
N ALA A 272 13.57 17.78 13.50
CA ALA A 272 14.91 17.77 14.10
C ALA A 272 15.96 17.18 13.14
N ALA A 273 15.64 16.06 12.48
CA ALA A 273 16.53 15.46 11.48
C ALA A 273 16.76 16.41 10.29
N GLY A 274 15.70 17.05 9.79
CA GLY A 274 15.80 18.07 8.75
C GLY A 274 16.67 19.26 9.17
N ALA A 275 16.52 19.75 10.40
CA ALA A 275 17.34 20.83 10.93
C ALA A 275 18.82 20.44 11.03
N LEU A 276 19.12 19.27 11.61
CA LEU A 276 20.49 18.77 11.75
C LEU A 276 21.15 18.55 10.38
N LEU A 277 20.47 17.89 9.44
CA LEU A 277 20.99 17.68 8.09
C LEU A 277 21.22 19.00 7.34
N THR A 278 20.37 20.01 7.58
CA THR A 278 20.56 21.36 7.04
C THR A 278 21.82 22.01 7.60
N VAL A 279 22.04 21.94 8.91
CA VAL A 279 23.29 22.41 9.56
C VAL A 279 24.50 21.69 8.98
N LEU A 280 24.45 20.36 8.82
CA LEU A 280 25.54 19.59 8.21
C LEU A 280 25.85 20.04 6.79
N ALA A 281 24.83 20.30 5.99
CA ALA A 281 24.98 20.81 4.62
C ALA A 281 25.63 22.21 4.58
N PHE A 282 25.36 23.07 5.56
CA PHE A 282 25.99 24.39 5.66
C PHE A 282 27.45 24.33 6.13
N VAL A 283 27.73 23.56 7.19
CA VAL A 283 29.10 23.45 7.74
C VAL A 283 30.02 22.74 6.75
N SER A 284 29.55 21.60 6.20
CA SER A 284 30.18 20.84 5.12
C SER A 284 31.72 20.84 5.10
N PRO A 285 32.38 20.27 6.14
CA PRO A 285 33.83 20.29 6.27
C PRO A 285 34.52 19.56 5.11
N ALA A 286 35.78 19.91 4.83
CA ALA A 286 36.53 19.38 3.69
C ALA A 286 36.83 17.87 3.82
N ASN A 287 37.15 17.40 5.04
CA ASN A 287 37.49 16.00 5.28
C ASN A 287 36.23 15.10 5.35
N ARG A 288 36.19 14.06 4.51
CA ARG A 288 35.09 13.08 4.45
C ARG A 288 34.86 12.32 5.76
N TRP A 289 35.91 12.06 6.53
CA TRP A 289 35.80 11.36 7.81
C TRP A 289 35.14 12.23 8.86
N VAL A 290 35.43 13.54 8.85
CA VAL A 290 34.72 14.52 9.70
C VAL A 290 33.25 14.59 9.31
N ARG A 291 32.92 14.62 8.00
CA ARG A 291 31.52 14.54 7.55
C ARG A 291 30.82 13.27 8.03
N LEU A 292 31.48 12.11 7.96
CA LEU A 292 30.95 10.84 8.44
C LEU A 292 30.68 10.87 9.94
N VAL A 293 31.65 11.34 10.75
CA VAL A 293 31.50 11.46 12.21
C VAL A 293 30.36 12.42 12.55
N LEU A 294 30.27 13.58 11.90
CA LEU A 294 29.18 14.53 12.14
C LEU A 294 27.82 13.96 11.75
N ALA A 295 27.72 13.23 10.64
CA ALA A 295 26.50 12.53 10.25
C ALA A 295 26.11 11.45 11.27
N ALA A 296 27.09 10.67 11.77
CA ALA A 296 26.87 9.66 12.79
C ALA A 296 26.42 10.28 14.12
N VAL A 297 27.04 11.40 14.54
CA VAL A 297 26.63 12.15 15.73
C VAL A 297 25.22 12.69 15.58
N ALA A 298 24.87 13.30 14.45
CA ALA A 298 23.51 13.78 14.20
C ALA A 298 22.48 12.64 14.24
N GLY A 299 22.78 11.50 13.62
CA GLY A 299 21.94 10.31 13.71
C GLY A 299 21.82 9.79 15.15
N GLY A 300 22.93 9.76 15.89
CA GLY A 300 22.97 9.39 17.30
C GLY A 300 22.11 10.31 18.19
N VAL A 301 22.13 11.63 17.94
CA VAL A 301 21.28 12.61 18.63
C VAL A 301 19.81 12.32 18.36
N ILE A 302 19.42 12.04 17.11
CA ILE A 302 18.03 11.69 16.78
C ILE A 302 17.60 10.39 17.46
N VAL A 303 18.43 9.35 17.41
CA VAL A 303 18.12 8.05 18.05
C VAL A 303 18.04 8.19 19.57
N ALA A 304 19.01 8.85 20.20
CA ALA A 304 19.03 9.07 21.64
C ALA A 304 17.83 9.92 22.09
N GLY A 305 17.51 10.99 21.34
CA GLY A 305 16.32 11.80 21.57
C GLY A 305 15.04 10.98 21.44
N PHE A 306 14.92 10.15 20.40
CA PHE A 306 13.74 9.28 20.22
C PHE A 306 13.56 8.30 21.38
N VAL A 307 14.65 7.63 21.79
CA VAL A 307 14.64 6.69 22.93
C VAL A 307 14.25 7.40 24.23
N HIS A 308 14.77 8.62 24.45
CA HIS A 308 14.54 9.38 25.67
C HIS A 308 13.13 9.98 25.76
N PHE A 309 12.65 10.62 24.69
CA PHE A 309 11.36 11.32 24.68
C PHE A 309 10.18 10.41 24.33
N PHE A 310 10.42 9.33 23.59
CA PHE A 310 9.37 8.44 23.09
C PHE A 310 9.68 6.95 23.35
N PRO A 311 10.03 6.54 24.59
CA PRO A 311 10.36 5.15 24.91
C PRO A 311 9.22 4.18 24.56
N GLN A 312 7.96 4.63 24.60
CA GLN A 312 6.79 3.85 24.20
C GLN A 312 6.82 3.41 22.72
N CYS A 313 7.52 4.15 21.86
CA CYS A 313 7.64 3.84 20.43
C CYS A 313 8.78 2.87 20.09
N LEU A 314 9.52 2.38 21.10
CA LEU A 314 10.52 1.31 20.92
C LEU A 314 9.87 -0.07 20.79
N GLY A 315 8.61 -0.19 21.22
CA GLY A 315 7.78 -1.36 20.97
C GLY A 315 7.14 -1.32 19.59
N ARG A 316 5.97 -1.95 19.49
CA ARG A 316 5.19 -1.96 18.25
C ARG A 316 4.56 -0.59 17.97
N PRO A 317 4.65 -0.05 16.75
CA PRO A 317 4.07 1.25 16.41
C PRO A 317 2.56 1.35 16.69
N GLU A 318 1.85 0.24 16.55
CA GLU A 318 0.40 0.16 16.75
C GLU A 318 -0.01 0.30 18.22
N GLY A 319 0.89 0.01 19.17
CA GLY A 319 0.65 0.17 20.61
C GLY A 319 -0.53 -0.65 21.15
N VAL A 320 -0.76 -1.85 20.60
CA VAL A 320 -1.87 -2.74 20.99
C VAL A 320 -1.57 -3.56 22.25
N SER A 321 -2.62 -4.09 22.88
CA SER A 321 -2.46 -5.03 24.00
C SER A 321 -1.79 -6.34 23.55
N PRO A 322 -1.06 -7.05 24.44
CA PRO A 322 -0.42 -8.32 24.11
C PRO A 322 -1.42 -9.39 23.63
N GLU A 323 -2.64 -9.37 24.15
CA GLU A 323 -3.70 -10.28 23.72
C GLU A 323 -4.10 -10.02 22.27
N LEU A 324 -4.36 -8.74 21.92
CA LEU A 324 -4.75 -8.37 20.57
C LEU A 324 -3.63 -8.65 19.58
N GLU A 325 -2.38 -8.42 19.98
CA GLU A 325 -1.21 -8.77 19.18
C GLU A 325 -1.19 -10.27 18.84
N LYS A 326 -1.32 -11.13 19.87
CA LYS A 326 -1.28 -12.59 19.73
C LYS A 326 -2.45 -13.10 18.89
N ASN A 327 -3.66 -12.62 19.16
CA ASN A 327 -4.88 -13.17 18.58
C ASN A 327 -5.13 -12.62 17.17
N TRP A 328 -4.77 -11.37 16.89
CA TRP A 328 -5.07 -10.68 15.64
C TRP A 328 -3.83 -10.24 14.86
N LEU A 329 -3.02 -9.29 15.35
CA LEU A 329 -1.96 -8.67 14.52
C LEU A 329 -0.94 -9.67 13.97
N ASN A 330 -0.47 -10.62 14.79
CA ASN A 330 0.48 -11.64 14.35
C ASN A 330 -0.11 -12.66 13.37
N ASN A 331 -1.42 -12.59 13.12
CA ASN A 331 -2.15 -13.43 12.17
C ASN A 331 -2.58 -12.68 10.90
N VAL A 332 -2.35 -11.36 10.81
CA VAL A 332 -2.59 -10.59 9.59
C VAL A 332 -1.68 -11.15 8.49
N ARG A 333 -2.31 -11.67 7.42
CA ARG A 333 -1.59 -12.43 6.38
C ARG A 333 -0.48 -11.62 5.72
N GLU A 334 -0.69 -10.33 5.49
CA GLU A 334 0.27 -9.49 4.76
C GLU A 334 1.48 -9.07 5.60
N ALA A 335 1.33 -9.04 6.93
CA ALA A 335 2.39 -8.73 7.87
C ALA A 335 3.33 -9.93 8.13
N LYS A 336 3.02 -11.10 7.57
CA LYS A 336 3.85 -12.30 7.69
C LYS A 336 4.98 -12.30 6.67
N PRO A 337 6.13 -12.89 7.03
CA PRO A 337 7.26 -13.00 6.12
C PRO A 337 6.97 -14.00 4.99
N ILE A 338 7.59 -13.80 3.84
CA ILE A 338 7.31 -14.54 2.60
C ILE A 338 7.44 -16.06 2.73
N TYR A 339 8.32 -16.56 3.60
CA TYR A 339 8.51 -18.00 3.84
C TYR A 339 7.37 -18.66 4.63
N GLN A 340 6.47 -17.89 5.24
CA GLN A 340 5.24 -18.39 5.85
C GLN A 340 4.06 -18.44 4.87
N HIS A 341 4.24 -17.97 3.64
CA HIS A 341 3.21 -18.05 2.61
C HIS A 341 3.35 -19.31 1.77
N PRO A 342 2.24 -19.87 1.27
CA PRO A 342 2.28 -20.90 0.24
C PRO A 342 3.16 -20.47 -0.95
N PHE A 343 3.95 -21.40 -1.48
CA PHE A 343 4.89 -21.15 -2.58
C PHE A 343 4.19 -20.52 -3.79
N ARG A 344 2.94 -20.93 -4.08
CA ARG A 344 2.11 -20.36 -5.15
C ARG A 344 1.92 -18.83 -5.07
N MET A 345 2.00 -18.27 -3.86
CA MET A 345 1.87 -16.83 -3.62
C MET A 345 3.23 -16.17 -3.49
N GLY A 346 4.15 -16.75 -2.73
CA GLY A 346 5.47 -16.17 -2.49
C GLY A 346 6.32 -16.06 -3.77
N PHE A 347 6.30 -17.10 -4.62
CA PHE A 347 7.17 -17.18 -5.78
C PHE A 347 6.92 -16.06 -6.82
N PRO A 348 5.68 -15.79 -7.28
CA PRO A 348 5.42 -14.64 -8.17
C PRO A 348 5.74 -13.28 -7.54
N ILE A 349 5.59 -13.14 -6.21
CA ILE A 349 5.92 -11.89 -5.51
C ILE A 349 7.44 -11.66 -5.53
N ALA A 350 8.25 -12.70 -5.30
CA ALA A 350 9.70 -12.61 -5.20
C ALA A 350 10.45 -12.64 -6.55
N ALA A 351 9.90 -13.26 -7.58
CA ALA A 351 10.61 -13.48 -8.84
C ALA A 351 11.06 -12.17 -9.52
N PHE A 352 10.15 -11.20 -9.68
CA PHE A 352 10.46 -9.94 -10.33
C PHE A 352 11.46 -9.07 -9.52
N PRO A 353 11.34 -8.93 -8.19
CA PRO A 353 12.35 -8.26 -7.37
C PRO A 353 13.75 -8.86 -7.50
N MET A 354 13.88 -10.19 -7.54
CA MET A 354 15.19 -10.84 -7.73
C MET A 354 15.81 -10.49 -9.09
N VAL A 355 15.02 -10.55 -10.15
CA VAL A 355 15.48 -10.19 -11.50
C VAL A 355 15.92 -8.73 -11.56
N GLY A 356 15.11 -7.82 -11.01
CA GLY A 356 15.46 -6.40 -10.98
C GLY A 356 16.67 -6.10 -10.10
N ALA A 357 16.84 -6.79 -8.97
CA ALA A 357 18.02 -6.65 -8.12
C ALA A 357 19.29 -7.10 -8.85
N ILE A 358 19.26 -8.25 -9.52
CA ILE A 358 20.37 -8.71 -10.37
C ILE A 358 20.67 -7.66 -11.45
N GLY A 359 19.63 -7.14 -12.10
CA GLY A 359 19.77 -6.12 -13.12
C GLY A 359 20.41 -4.83 -12.61
N ALA A 360 19.97 -4.34 -11.46
CA ALA A 360 20.51 -3.14 -10.82
C ALA A 360 21.97 -3.34 -10.38
N LEU A 361 22.32 -4.50 -9.83
CA LEU A 361 23.69 -4.83 -9.42
C LEU A 361 24.63 -4.93 -10.63
N VAL A 362 24.22 -5.62 -11.69
CA VAL A 362 24.99 -5.70 -12.95
C VAL A 362 25.14 -4.30 -13.55
N ALA A 363 24.11 -3.47 -13.51
CA ALA A 363 24.16 -2.11 -14.01
C ALA A 363 25.07 -1.20 -13.17
N ALA A 364 25.02 -1.28 -11.85
CA ALA A 364 25.96 -0.59 -10.96
C ALA A 364 27.41 -1.01 -11.26
N TRP A 365 27.67 -2.30 -11.45
CA TRP A 365 28.98 -2.80 -11.79
C TRP A 365 29.47 -2.29 -13.16
N ARG A 366 28.61 -2.31 -14.19
CA ARG A 366 28.95 -1.76 -15.52
C ARG A 366 29.19 -0.25 -15.47
N ALA A 367 28.39 0.47 -14.70
CA ALA A 367 28.46 1.92 -14.56
C ALA A 367 29.55 2.41 -13.60
N ARG A 368 30.31 1.53 -12.94
CA ARG A 368 31.26 1.87 -11.84
C ARG A 368 32.34 2.90 -12.17
N ARG A 369 32.60 3.15 -13.46
CA ARG A 369 33.55 4.16 -13.96
C ARG A 369 32.87 5.31 -14.72
N SER A 370 31.56 5.49 -14.53
CA SER A 370 30.74 6.50 -15.20
C SER A 370 30.01 7.39 -14.19
N GLU A 371 29.49 8.52 -14.65
CA GLU A 371 28.65 9.42 -13.85
C GLU A 371 27.36 8.76 -13.31
N HIS A 372 26.90 7.67 -13.93
CA HIS A 372 25.72 6.93 -13.51
C HIS A 372 25.95 5.98 -12.33
N ALA A 373 27.20 5.78 -11.89
CA ALA A 373 27.55 4.84 -10.81
C ALA A 373 26.72 5.08 -9.53
N VAL A 374 26.60 6.33 -9.11
CA VAL A 374 25.88 6.72 -7.89
C VAL A 374 24.38 6.48 -8.02
N GLY A 375 23.80 6.75 -9.20
CA GLY A 375 22.39 6.49 -9.47
C GLY A 375 22.07 4.99 -9.43
N TRP A 376 22.89 4.17 -10.08
CA TRP A 376 22.73 2.72 -10.04
C TRP A 376 22.99 2.11 -8.66
N ALA A 377 23.94 2.64 -7.90
CA ALA A 377 24.15 2.24 -6.51
C ALA A 377 22.90 2.52 -5.66
N ALA A 378 22.26 3.69 -5.86
CA ALA A 378 21.02 4.03 -5.15
C ALA A 378 19.87 3.07 -5.52
N VAL A 379 19.68 2.79 -6.82
CA VAL A 379 18.67 1.82 -7.29
C VAL A 379 18.94 0.43 -6.71
N ALA A 380 20.19 -0.04 -6.76
CA ALA A 380 20.59 -1.34 -6.23
C ALA A 380 20.32 -1.45 -4.73
N LEU A 381 20.69 -0.44 -3.94
CA LEU A 381 20.40 -0.40 -2.50
C LEU A 381 18.90 -0.47 -2.23
N PHE A 382 18.09 0.30 -2.95
CA PHE A 382 16.64 0.32 -2.77
C PHE A 382 15.98 -1.01 -3.09
N VAL A 383 16.26 -1.60 -4.25
CA VAL A 383 15.65 -2.87 -4.65
C VAL A 383 16.13 -4.03 -3.78
N THR A 384 17.40 -4.05 -3.39
CA THR A 384 17.92 -5.08 -2.48
C THR A 384 17.29 -4.95 -1.10
N PHE A 385 17.22 -3.73 -0.54
CA PHE A 385 16.55 -3.48 0.73
C PHE A 385 15.07 -3.91 0.69
N ALA A 386 14.33 -3.47 -0.33
CA ALA A 386 12.93 -3.82 -0.51
C ALA A 386 12.71 -5.34 -0.66
N SER A 387 13.63 -6.02 -1.33
CA SER A 387 13.58 -7.47 -1.48
C SER A 387 13.86 -8.20 -0.16
N LEU A 388 14.82 -7.71 0.63
CA LEU A 388 15.10 -8.27 1.97
C LEU A 388 13.93 -8.04 2.93
N MET A 389 13.21 -6.93 2.80
CA MET A 389 11.99 -6.69 3.58
C MET A 389 10.90 -7.76 3.38
N LEU A 390 10.93 -8.53 2.27
CA LEU A 390 10.02 -9.67 2.08
C LEU A 390 10.28 -10.80 3.08
N LEU A 391 11.51 -10.91 3.60
CA LEU A 391 11.85 -11.84 4.67
C LEU A 391 11.27 -11.41 6.02
N TRP A 392 10.80 -10.16 6.14
CA TRP A 392 10.09 -9.65 7.29
C TRP A 392 8.58 -9.66 7.06
N GLN A 393 8.09 -9.05 5.97
CA GLN A 393 6.67 -9.02 5.64
C GLN A 393 6.39 -8.95 4.12
N VAL A 394 5.39 -9.70 3.65
CA VAL A 394 4.96 -9.68 2.24
C VAL A 394 4.34 -8.35 1.84
N ARG A 395 3.87 -7.52 2.78
CA ARG A 395 3.45 -6.13 2.53
C ARG A 395 4.50 -5.29 1.80
N ALA A 396 5.79 -5.64 1.89
CA ALA A 396 6.85 -4.98 1.11
C ALA A 396 6.87 -5.36 -0.38
N GLY A 397 6.08 -6.36 -0.80
CA GLY A 397 5.99 -6.89 -2.17
C GLY A 397 5.76 -5.84 -3.25
N PRO A 398 4.72 -4.99 -3.14
CA PRO A 398 4.46 -3.93 -4.09
C PRO A 398 5.64 -2.93 -4.23
N ALA A 399 6.30 -2.57 -3.14
CA ALA A 399 7.46 -1.68 -3.18
C ALA A 399 8.66 -2.38 -3.84
N ALA A 400 8.93 -3.63 -3.47
CA ALA A 400 10.03 -4.42 -4.03
C ALA A 400 9.90 -4.61 -5.54
N GLN A 401 8.70 -4.92 -6.03
CA GLN A 401 8.43 -5.06 -7.45
C GLN A 401 8.57 -3.74 -8.20
N MET A 402 8.04 -2.64 -7.67
CA MET A 402 8.18 -1.34 -8.32
C MET A 402 9.65 -0.90 -8.42
N LEU A 403 10.41 -1.05 -7.34
CA LEU A 403 11.83 -0.69 -7.27
C LEU A 403 12.71 -1.57 -8.15
N ALA A 404 12.23 -2.75 -8.54
CA ALA A 404 12.91 -3.67 -9.44
C ALA A 404 12.81 -3.26 -10.93
N VAL A 405 11.82 -2.45 -11.29
CA VAL A 405 11.56 -2.06 -12.69
C VAL A 405 12.79 -1.43 -13.38
N PRO A 406 13.55 -0.48 -12.77
CA PRO A 406 14.71 0.09 -13.45
C PRO A 406 15.81 -0.95 -13.76
N GLY A 407 16.10 -1.85 -12.81
CA GLY A 407 17.10 -2.90 -13.00
C GLY A 407 16.66 -3.93 -14.06
N ALA A 408 15.39 -4.35 -14.03
CA ALA A 408 14.82 -5.22 -15.05
C ALA A 408 14.83 -4.55 -16.43
N THR A 409 14.54 -3.25 -16.49
CA THR A 409 14.61 -2.45 -17.73
C THR A 409 16.01 -2.46 -18.31
N ALA A 410 17.06 -2.27 -17.50
CA ALA A 410 18.44 -2.34 -17.98
C ALA A 410 18.80 -3.72 -18.56
N LEU A 411 18.39 -4.80 -17.90
CA LEU A 411 18.60 -6.16 -18.42
C LEU A 411 17.91 -6.37 -19.77
N ALA A 412 16.62 -6.04 -19.85
CA ALA A 412 15.87 -6.16 -21.09
C ALA A 412 16.46 -5.29 -22.20
N TRP A 413 16.85 -4.05 -21.90
CA TRP A 413 17.46 -3.12 -22.85
C TRP A 413 18.74 -3.67 -23.47
N TRP A 414 19.54 -4.41 -22.71
CA TRP A 414 20.75 -5.04 -23.22
C TRP A 414 20.49 -6.36 -23.92
N LEU A 415 19.58 -7.17 -23.40
CA LEU A 415 19.39 -8.55 -23.86
C LEU A 415 18.51 -8.62 -25.12
N LEU A 416 17.37 -7.94 -25.13
CA LEU A 416 16.37 -8.10 -26.19
C LEU A 416 16.86 -7.67 -27.58
N PRO A 417 17.57 -6.53 -27.76
CA PRO A 417 18.07 -6.16 -29.09
C PRO A 417 19.07 -7.18 -29.67
N ARG A 418 19.89 -7.82 -28.82
CA ARG A 418 20.85 -8.84 -29.28
C ARG A 418 20.14 -10.09 -29.79
N LEU A 419 19.06 -10.48 -29.12
CA LEU A 419 18.25 -11.64 -29.51
C LEU A 419 17.44 -11.32 -30.78
N LEU A 420 16.81 -10.14 -30.84
CA LEU A 420 16.03 -9.68 -31.99
C LEU A 420 16.88 -9.57 -33.27
N ASN A 421 18.16 -9.19 -33.15
CA ASN A 421 19.08 -9.07 -34.28
C ASN A 421 19.81 -10.37 -34.63
N SER A 422 19.46 -11.51 -34.01
CA SER A 422 20.05 -12.81 -34.34
C SER A 422 19.67 -13.25 -35.75
N GLY A 423 20.66 -13.78 -36.50
CA GLY A 423 20.43 -14.41 -37.81
C GLY A 423 19.66 -15.75 -37.73
N ASN A 424 19.68 -16.40 -36.57
CA ASN A 424 18.93 -17.64 -36.34
C ASN A 424 17.49 -17.33 -35.87
N MET A 425 16.49 -17.80 -36.62
CA MET A 425 15.07 -17.58 -36.35
C MET A 425 14.62 -18.10 -34.97
N LEU A 426 15.12 -19.26 -34.52
CA LEU A 426 14.76 -19.82 -33.21
C LEU A 426 15.26 -18.93 -32.07
N VAL A 427 16.51 -18.49 -32.13
CA VAL A 427 17.07 -17.55 -31.14
C VAL A 427 16.32 -16.22 -31.18
N ARG A 428 15.98 -15.73 -32.38
CA ARG A 428 15.28 -14.47 -32.57
C ARG A 428 13.88 -14.47 -31.98
N VAL A 429 13.10 -15.52 -32.21
CA VAL A 429 11.71 -15.60 -31.75
C VAL A 429 11.63 -16.21 -30.35
N VAL A 430 12.06 -17.45 -30.19
CA VAL A 430 11.95 -18.20 -28.93
C VAL A 430 12.87 -17.59 -27.87
N GLY A 431 14.11 -17.24 -28.24
CA GLY A 431 15.05 -16.61 -27.31
C GLY A 431 14.53 -15.26 -26.79
N THR A 432 13.97 -14.42 -27.65
CA THR A 432 13.40 -13.12 -27.24
C THR A 432 12.19 -13.28 -26.32
N VAL A 433 11.27 -14.19 -26.65
CA VAL A 433 10.10 -14.46 -25.80
C VAL A 433 10.54 -15.03 -24.44
N ALA A 434 11.43 -16.02 -24.43
CA ALA A 434 11.95 -16.60 -23.19
C ALA A 434 12.69 -15.55 -22.33
N ALA A 435 13.53 -14.71 -22.96
CA ALA A 435 14.23 -13.62 -22.28
C ALA A 435 13.24 -12.61 -21.69
N PHE A 436 12.20 -12.22 -22.43
CA PHE A 436 11.18 -11.32 -21.92
C PHE A 436 10.41 -11.94 -20.75
N LEU A 437 10.01 -13.21 -20.84
CA LEU A 437 9.30 -13.91 -19.75
C LEU A 437 10.14 -13.97 -18.47
N VAL A 438 11.45 -14.19 -18.60
CA VAL A 438 12.40 -14.19 -17.47
C VAL A 438 12.54 -12.77 -16.91
N VAL A 439 12.83 -11.77 -17.75
CA VAL A 439 13.10 -10.41 -17.29
C VAL A 439 11.84 -9.72 -16.71
N SER A 440 10.66 -10.02 -17.24
CA SER A 440 9.37 -9.53 -16.73
C SER A 440 8.88 -10.26 -15.48
N GLY A 441 9.52 -11.36 -15.08
CA GLY A 441 9.05 -12.21 -13.98
C GLY A 441 7.77 -13.00 -14.26
N LEU A 442 7.16 -12.83 -15.44
CA LEU A 442 5.90 -13.48 -15.82
C LEU A 442 5.98 -15.01 -15.82
N PHE A 443 7.19 -15.57 -16.03
CA PHE A 443 7.43 -17.00 -15.95
C PHE A 443 6.94 -17.60 -14.62
N ALA A 444 7.04 -16.86 -13.51
CA ALA A 444 6.63 -17.34 -12.20
C ALA A 444 5.11 -17.51 -12.10
N GLY A 445 4.35 -16.50 -12.56
CA GLY A 445 2.88 -16.58 -12.59
C GLY A 445 2.37 -17.63 -13.57
N LEU A 446 2.99 -17.74 -14.75
CA LEU A 446 2.64 -18.76 -15.74
C LEU A 446 2.91 -20.18 -15.25
N ALA A 447 4.04 -20.41 -14.57
CA ALA A 447 4.36 -21.69 -13.96
C ALA A 447 3.28 -22.08 -12.93
N ILE A 448 2.90 -21.17 -12.02
CA ILE A 448 1.84 -21.45 -11.02
C ILE A 448 0.46 -21.69 -11.67
N LYS A 449 0.15 -21.00 -12.78
CA LYS A 449 -1.14 -21.14 -13.46
C LYS A 449 -1.27 -22.47 -14.19
N TRP A 450 -0.23 -22.90 -14.90
CA TRP A 450 -0.31 -24.02 -15.84
C TRP A 450 0.28 -25.32 -15.30
N LEU A 451 1.18 -25.27 -14.31
CA LEU A 451 1.78 -26.46 -13.69
C LEU A 451 1.04 -26.82 -12.39
N PRO A 452 1.04 -28.10 -11.98
CA PRO A 452 0.39 -28.56 -10.74
C PRO A 452 1.21 -28.22 -9.49
N ILE A 453 1.55 -26.94 -9.28
CA ILE A 453 2.35 -26.47 -8.16
C ILE A 453 1.44 -25.94 -7.04
N ASP A 454 1.60 -26.48 -5.83
CA ASP A 454 1.00 -25.97 -4.57
C ASP A 454 -0.50 -25.60 -4.75
N ARG A 455 -1.32 -26.57 -5.16
CA ARG A 455 -2.75 -26.33 -5.46
C ARG A 455 -3.54 -26.11 -4.16
N PRO A 456 -4.49 -25.15 -4.10
CA PRO A 456 -5.27 -24.93 -2.89
C PRO A 456 -6.17 -26.12 -2.62
N SER A 457 -6.26 -26.52 -1.35
CA SER A 457 -7.14 -27.61 -0.91
C SER A 457 -8.62 -27.27 -1.15
N ALA A 458 -9.48 -28.29 -1.18
CA ALA A 458 -10.93 -28.10 -1.30
C ALA A 458 -11.49 -27.23 -0.16
N TYR A 459 -10.92 -27.38 1.05
CA TYR A 459 -11.26 -26.55 2.20
C TYR A 459 -10.93 -25.07 1.94
N THR A 460 -9.70 -24.75 1.54
CA THR A 460 -9.29 -23.36 1.24
C THR A 460 -10.14 -22.74 0.13
N LYS A 461 -10.48 -23.51 -0.91
CA LYS A 461 -11.38 -23.04 -1.97
C LYS A 461 -12.77 -22.69 -1.44
N ARG A 462 -13.34 -23.53 -0.56
CA ARG A 462 -14.65 -23.29 0.07
C ARG A 462 -14.63 -22.05 0.95
N VAL A 463 -13.57 -21.86 1.73
CA VAL A 463 -13.40 -20.68 2.60
C VAL A 463 -13.29 -19.40 1.76
N ASN A 464 -12.42 -19.39 0.76
CA ASN A 464 -12.26 -18.23 -0.13
C ASN A 464 -13.55 -17.89 -0.88
N PHE A 465 -14.26 -18.92 -1.36
CA PHE A 465 -15.56 -18.75 -2.00
C PHE A 465 -16.58 -18.13 -1.04
N SER A 466 -16.71 -18.66 0.17
CA SER A 466 -17.68 -18.17 1.17
C SER A 466 -17.40 -16.74 1.60
N THR A 467 -16.13 -16.41 1.89
CA THR A 467 -15.68 -15.04 2.16
C THR A 467 -16.09 -14.10 1.02
N GLY A 468 -15.77 -14.47 -0.22
CA GLY A 468 -16.13 -13.67 -1.40
C GLY A 468 -17.63 -13.53 -1.61
N GLN A 469 -18.44 -14.55 -1.32
CA GLN A 469 -19.91 -14.48 -1.42
C GLN A 469 -20.51 -13.51 -0.39
N CYS A 470 -20.04 -13.55 0.85
CA CYS A 470 -20.59 -12.72 1.93
C CYS A 470 -20.25 -11.24 1.79
N LEU A 471 -19.14 -10.90 1.14
CA LEU A 471 -18.75 -9.51 0.89
C LEU A 471 -19.47 -8.86 -0.31
N ARG A 472 -20.25 -9.64 -1.09
CA ARG A 472 -20.97 -9.13 -2.26
C ARG A 472 -21.97 -8.04 -1.86
N THR A 473 -21.97 -6.96 -2.63
CA THR A 473 -22.90 -5.83 -2.45
C THR A 473 -24.35 -6.29 -2.45
N THR A 474 -24.73 -7.18 -3.38
CA THR A 474 -26.10 -7.69 -3.49
C THR A 474 -26.52 -8.53 -2.28
N VAL A 475 -25.57 -9.20 -1.62
CA VAL A 475 -25.81 -10.02 -0.43
C VAL A 475 -25.96 -9.15 0.81
N LEU A 476 -25.06 -8.18 1.00
CA LEU A 476 -25.11 -7.30 2.16
C LEU A 476 -26.21 -6.23 2.05
N ALA A 477 -26.48 -5.69 0.87
CA ALA A 477 -27.58 -4.74 0.67
C ALA A 477 -28.95 -5.38 0.96
N ALA A 478 -29.06 -6.71 0.86
CA ALA A 478 -30.27 -7.43 1.23
C ALA A 478 -30.59 -7.33 2.74
N THR A 479 -29.62 -6.97 3.58
CA THR A 479 -29.83 -6.71 5.02
C THR A 479 -30.67 -5.45 5.27
N ASN A 480 -30.67 -4.49 4.33
CA ASN A 480 -31.43 -3.23 4.43
C ASN A 480 -32.96 -3.41 4.46
N ARG A 481 -33.48 -4.63 4.33
CA ARG A 481 -34.91 -4.88 4.62
C ARG A 481 -35.26 -4.69 6.09
N TYR A 482 -34.26 -4.74 6.98
CA TYR A 482 -34.41 -4.46 8.39
C TYR A 482 -34.09 -2.99 8.67
N PRO A 483 -34.75 -2.34 9.65
CA PRO A 483 -34.42 -0.98 10.05
C PRO A 483 -32.95 -0.81 10.44
N ALA A 484 -32.47 0.43 10.47
CA ALA A 484 -31.10 0.71 10.91
C ALA A 484 -30.86 0.19 12.33
N GLN A 485 -29.73 -0.50 12.49
CA GLN A 485 -29.37 -1.25 13.68
C GLN A 485 -27.86 -1.28 13.85
N THR A 486 -27.41 -1.45 15.09
CA THR A 486 -26.02 -1.80 15.40
C THR A 486 -25.88 -3.31 15.30
N VAL A 487 -25.03 -3.74 14.37
CA VAL A 487 -24.87 -5.15 14.01
C VAL A 487 -23.60 -5.70 14.62
N PHE A 488 -23.76 -6.72 15.46
CA PHE A 488 -22.66 -7.55 15.89
C PHE A 488 -22.27 -8.49 14.75
N THR A 489 -21.05 -8.40 14.27
CA THR A 489 -20.54 -9.19 13.14
C THR A 489 -19.04 -9.40 13.31
N PHE A 490 -18.47 -10.28 12.48
CA PHE A 490 -17.03 -10.45 12.32
C PHE A 490 -16.32 -9.13 12.03
N VAL A 491 -15.09 -9.02 12.52
CA VAL A 491 -14.23 -7.84 12.41
C VAL A 491 -13.99 -7.48 10.94
N ASP A 492 -13.67 -8.45 10.10
CA ASP A 492 -13.38 -8.26 8.68
C ASP A 492 -14.63 -7.88 7.85
N LEU A 493 -15.83 -8.16 8.38
CA LEU A 493 -17.10 -7.88 7.68
C LEU A 493 -17.68 -6.50 8.00
N GLY A 494 -17.28 -5.90 9.13
CA GLY A 494 -17.77 -4.60 9.60
C GLY A 494 -17.60 -3.46 8.58
N PRO A 495 -16.39 -3.20 8.05
CA PRO A 495 -16.15 -2.11 7.09
C PRO A 495 -17.02 -2.23 5.84
N ARG A 496 -17.16 -3.46 5.32
CA ARG A 496 -17.99 -3.71 4.14
C ARG A 496 -19.46 -3.47 4.44
N LEU A 497 -19.97 -3.95 5.59
CA LEU A 497 -21.36 -3.77 6.01
C LEU A 497 -21.74 -2.29 6.03
N ILE A 498 -20.98 -1.45 6.73
CA ILE A 498 -21.32 -0.02 6.86
C ILE A 498 -21.25 0.73 5.53
N THR A 499 -20.46 0.22 4.58
CA THR A 499 -20.27 0.86 3.27
C THR A 499 -21.44 0.59 2.32
N VAL A 500 -22.11 -0.56 2.43
CA VAL A 500 -23.16 -0.96 1.47
C VAL A 500 -24.56 -1.06 2.07
N SER A 501 -24.68 -0.86 3.37
CA SER A 501 -25.95 -0.87 4.12
C SER A 501 -26.13 0.40 4.93
N HIS A 502 -27.31 0.61 5.50
CA HIS A 502 -27.56 1.67 6.48
C HIS A 502 -27.23 1.25 7.93
N HIS A 503 -26.79 0.01 8.15
CA HIS A 503 -26.46 -0.51 9.48
C HIS A 503 -25.11 -0.01 9.99
N SER A 504 -24.93 -0.01 11.31
CA SER A 504 -23.63 0.21 11.96
C SER A 504 -23.02 -1.13 12.36
N ALA A 505 -21.70 -1.19 12.58
CA ALA A 505 -21.02 -2.39 13.07
C ALA A 505 -20.22 -2.10 14.35
N ILE A 506 -19.68 -3.13 15.00
CA ILE A 506 -18.87 -2.96 16.22
C ILE A 506 -17.40 -2.70 15.89
N ALA A 507 -16.77 -3.59 15.13
CA ALA A 507 -15.33 -3.55 14.92
C ALA A 507 -14.97 -3.69 13.44
N GLY A 508 -13.81 -3.14 13.10
CA GLY A 508 -13.09 -3.36 11.85
C GLY A 508 -11.62 -3.68 12.18
N PRO A 509 -10.82 -4.15 11.22
CA PRO A 509 -9.44 -4.59 11.46
C PRO A 509 -8.48 -3.39 11.63
N TYR A 510 -8.71 -2.53 12.62
CA TYR A 510 -7.97 -1.30 12.87
C TYR A 510 -7.46 -1.23 14.31
N HIS A 511 -6.15 -1.11 14.48
CA HIS A 511 -5.48 -1.25 15.78
C HIS A 511 -5.83 -0.18 16.82
N ARG A 512 -6.31 1.00 16.39
CA ARG A 512 -6.69 2.09 17.31
C ARG A 512 -7.88 1.77 18.21
N ASN A 513 -8.70 0.79 17.84
CA ASN A 513 -9.86 0.37 18.62
C ASN A 513 -9.80 -1.12 18.96
N GLY A 514 -8.62 -1.51 19.45
CA GLY A 514 -8.33 -2.88 19.83
C GLY A 514 -9.31 -3.52 20.80
N ASP A 515 -9.87 -2.75 21.73
CA ASP A 515 -10.83 -3.26 22.71
C ASP A 515 -12.10 -3.81 22.04
N ALA A 516 -12.63 -3.11 21.03
CA ALA A 516 -13.79 -3.58 20.28
C ALA A 516 -13.48 -4.85 19.46
N ILE A 517 -12.24 -4.98 18.94
CA ILE A 517 -11.79 -6.20 18.27
C ILE A 517 -11.75 -7.37 19.27
N LEU A 518 -11.21 -7.14 20.47
CA LEU A 518 -11.17 -8.15 21.53
C LEU A 518 -12.56 -8.54 22.02
N ASP A 519 -13.46 -7.59 22.24
CA ASP A 519 -14.86 -7.88 22.60
C ASP A 519 -15.53 -8.77 21.53
N VAL A 520 -15.31 -8.50 20.24
CA VAL A 520 -15.80 -9.38 19.16
C VAL A 520 -15.20 -10.79 19.24
N GLN A 521 -13.90 -10.90 19.49
CA GLN A 521 -13.23 -12.19 19.63
C GLN A 521 -13.70 -12.96 20.88
N HIS A 522 -13.86 -12.28 22.01
CA HIS A 522 -14.36 -12.86 23.26
C HIS A 522 -15.81 -13.27 23.14
N ALA A 523 -16.65 -12.52 22.42
CA ALA A 523 -18.02 -12.92 22.17
C ALA A 523 -18.08 -14.19 21.31
N PHE A 524 -17.37 -14.25 20.18
CA PHE A 524 -17.43 -15.41 19.30
C PHE A 524 -16.69 -16.65 19.87
N GLY A 525 -15.62 -16.44 20.64
CA GLY A 525 -14.84 -17.52 21.26
C GLY A 525 -15.34 -17.98 22.64
N GLY A 526 -16.09 -17.14 23.36
CA GLY A 526 -16.55 -17.38 24.73
C GLY A 526 -17.86 -18.16 24.83
N SER A 527 -18.51 -18.11 25.99
CA SER A 527 -19.82 -18.74 26.21
C SER A 527 -20.96 -17.93 25.59
N ALA A 528 -22.11 -18.56 25.35
CA ALA A 528 -23.31 -17.86 24.86
C ALA A 528 -23.76 -16.71 25.79
N ALA A 529 -23.62 -16.87 27.11
CA ALA A 529 -23.95 -15.83 28.07
C ALA A 529 -22.96 -14.64 27.99
N GLN A 530 -21.66 -14.93 27.82
CA GLN A 530 -20.64 -13.90 27.64
C GLN A 530 -20.85 -13.12 26.33
N ALA A 531 -21.14 -13.82 25.23
CA ALA A 531 -21.52 -13.20 23.96
C ALA A 531 -22.70 -12.24 24.11
N HIS A 532 -23.77 -12.68 24.77
CA HIS A 532 -24.95 -11.85 25.00
C HIS A 532 -24.63 -10.58 25.79
N ALA A 533 -23.85 -10.71 26.87
CA ALA A 533 -23.43 -9.58 27.69
C ALA A 533 -22.58 -8.57 26.90
N ILE A 534 -21.64 -9.03 26.09
CA ILE A 534 -20.81 -8.18 25.23
C ILE A 534 -21.68 -7.47 24.19
N MET A 535 -22.55 -8.20 23.50
CA MET A 535 -23.46 -7.62 22.50
C MET A 535 -24.35 -6.52 23.10
N LYS A 536 -24.89 -6.75 24.32
CA LYS A 536 -25.68 -5.75 25.04
C LYS A 536 -24.86 -4.52 25.43
N ARG A 537 -23.62 -4.67 25.87
CA ARG A 537 -22.73 -3.52 26.19
C ARG A 537 -22.51 -2.61 24.98
N HIS A 538 -22.39 -3.19 23.79
CA HIS A 538 -22.25 -2.41 22.55
C HIS A 538 -23.59 -1.95 21.95
N GLY A 539 -24.72 -2.21 22.62
CA GLY A 539 -26.04 -1.87 22.10
C GLY A 539 -26.38 -2.57 20.77
N ALA A 540 -25.80 -3.74 20.50
CA ALA A 540 -26.07 -4.48 19.28
C ALA A 540 -27.46 -5.15 19.36
N THR A 541 -28.28 -4.96 18.34
CA THR A 541 -29.65 -5.50 18.27
C THR A 541 -29.81 -6.59 17.20
N MET A 542 -28.78 -6.76 16.35
CA MET A 542 -28.73 -7.81 15.35
C MET A 542 -27.35 -8.47 15.33
N LEU A 543 -27.35 -9.80 15.24
CA LEU A 543 -26.16 -10.60 14.96
C LEU A 543 -26.17 -10.99 13.49
N MET A 544 -25.05 -10.77 12.81
CA MET A 544 -24.82 -11.23 11.44
C MET A 544 -23.57 -12.12 11.40
N VAL A 545 -23.72 -13.31 10.81
CA VAL A 545 -22.59 -14.24 10.59
C VAL A 545 -22.57 -14.75 9.15
N CYS A 546 -21.35 -15.04 8.67
CA CYS A 546 -21.09 -15.70 7.41
C CYS A 546 -20.41 -17.06 7.64
N PRO A 547 -21.15 -18.18 7.57
CA PRO A 547 -20.58 -19.51 7.71
C PRO A 547 -19.45 -19.79 6.71
N ASN A 548 -18.36 -20.38 7.20
CA ASN A 548 -17.15 -20.70 6.43
C ASN A 548 -16.40 -19.49 5.85
N MET A 549 -16.71 -18.26 6.24
CA MET A 549 -15.80 -17.12 6.02
C MET A 549 -14.47 -17.37 6.73
N ALA A 550 -13.38 -16.80 6.19
CA ALA A 550 -12.03 -16.94 6.74
C ALA A 550 -11.99 -16.71 8.27
N GLU A 551 -12.43 -15.53 8.74
CA GLU A 551 -12.46 -15.21 10.18
C GLU A 551 -13.32 -16.20 10.98
N SER A 552 -14.49 -16.56 10.45
CA SER A 552 -15.40 -17.50 11.10
C SER A 552 -14.76 -18.88 11.36
N THR A 553 -13.92 -19.34 10.43
CA THR A 553 -13.21 -20.62 10.59
C THR A 553 -12.14 -20.56 11.67
N VAL A 554 -11.59 -19.38 11.96
CA VAL A 554 -10.63 -19.19 13.05
C VAL A 554 -11.30 -19.41 14.41
N TYR A 555 -12.50 -18.89 14.62
CA TYR A 555 -13.22 -19.08 15.88
C TYR A 555 -13.53 -20.56 16.14
N ARG A 556 -13.99 -21.30 15.12
CA ARG A 556 -14.23 -22.75 15.25
C ARG A 556 -12.98 -23.54 15.55
N ALA A 557 -11.86 -23.19 14.90
CA ALA A 557 -10.61 -23.90 15.09
C ALA A 557 -9.96 -23.60 16.45
N ARG A 558 -10.06 -22.35 16.94
CA ARG A 558 -9.41 -21.92 18.18
C ARG A 558 -10.26 -22.15 19.43
N ASN A 559 -11.60 -22.13 19.30
CA ASN A 559 -12.52 -22.21 20.43
C ASN A 559 -13.61 -23.27 20.17
N PRO A 560 -13.25 -24.56 20.14
CA PRO A 560 -14.24 -25.63 20.02
C PRO A 560 -15.24 -25.56 21.17
N GLY A 561 -16.54 -25.60 20.86
CA GLY A 561 -17.61 -25.41 21.84
C GLY A 561 -17.86 -23.95 22.29
N GLY A 562 -17.12 -22.97 21.77
CA GLY A 562 -17.42 -21.55 21.95
C GLY A 562 -18.71 -21.14 21.24
N PHE A 563 -19.21 -19.94 21.53
CA PHE A 563 -20.51 -19.44 21.03
C PHE A 563 -20.64 -19.53 19.51
N TYR A 564 -19.63 -19.13 18.75
CA TYR A 564 -19.70 -19.25 17.29
C TYR A 564 -19.72 -20.71 16.82
N ASP A 565 -18.96 -21.59 17.47
CA ASP A 565 -18.92 -23.01 17.10
C ASP A 565 -20.27 -23.69 17.40
N GLN A 566 -20.91 -23.37 18.53
CA GLN A 566 -22.29 -23.79 18.83
C GLN A 566 -23.27 -23.31 17.74
N LEU A 567 -23.19 -22.02 17.37
CA LEU A 567 -24.02 -21.43 16.32
C LEU A 567 -23.79 -22.10 14.96
N ALA A 568 -22.55 -22.48 14.64
CA ALA A 568 -22.20 -23.20 13.42
C ALA A 568 -22.79 -24.62 13.37
N HIS A 569 -23.00 -25.25 14.53
CA HIS A 569 -23.72 -26.53 14.70
C HIS A 569 -25.24 -26.36 14.89
N ASN A 570 -25.78 -25.17 14.58
CA ASN A 570 -27.20 -24.83 14.71
C ASN A 570 -27.73 -24.91 16.16
N GLN A 571 -26.86 -24.81 17.16
CA GLN A 571 -27.25 -24.63 18.55
C GLN A 571 -27.44 -23.13 18.80
N VAL A 572 -28.67 -22.64 18.60
CA VAL A 572 -29.03 -21.23 18.71
C VAL A 572 -29.55 -20.96 20.13
N PRO A 573 -28.91 -20.08 20.93
CA PRO A 573 -29.41 -19.69 22.24
C PRO A 573 -30.79 -19.02 22.17
N ALA A 574 -31.58 -19.13 23.24
CA ALA A 574 -32.96 -18.63 23.29
C ALA A 574 -33.11 -17.11 23.12
N TRP A 575 -32.06 -16.32 23.39
CA TRP A 575 -32.02 -14.86 23.20
C TRP A 575 -31.72 -14.44 21.75
N LEU A 576 -31.56 -15.39 20.83
CA LEU A 576 -31.41 -15.14 19.41
C LEU A 576 -32.63 -15.63 18.63
N THR A 577 -33.34 -14.69 18.01
CA THR A 577 -34.44 -15.01 17.10
C THR A 577 -33.94 -14.95 15.64
N PRO A 578 -33.97 -16.04 14.86
CA PRO A 578 -33.57 -16.02 13.46
C PRO A 578 -34.36 -15.01 12.62
N LEU A 579 -33.66 -14.28 11.77
CA LEU A 579 -34.24 -13.30 10.85
C LEU A 579 -34.19 -13.81 9.41
N ALA A 580 -35.27 -13.60 8.67
CA ALA A 580 -35.42 -14.10 7.30
C ALA A 580 -34.41 -13.45 6.33
N MET A 581 -33.74 -14.30 5.53
CA MET A 581 -32.87 -13.90 4.42
C MET A 581 -33.36 -14.51 3.10
N PRO A 582 -33.01 -13.94 1.93
CA PRO A 582 -33.41 -14.53 0.66
C PRO A 582 -32.90 -15.96 0.58
N LYS A 583 -33.68 -16.82 -0.09
CA LYS A 583 -33.31 -18.23 -0.29
C LYS A 583 -31.90 -18.31 -0.90
N GLY A 584 -31.03 -19.12 -0.28
CA GLY A 584 -29.63 -19.28 -0.72
C GLY A 584 -28.67 -18.17 -0.27
N SER A 585 -29.10 -17.26 0.62
CA SER A 585 -28.18 -16.29 1.21
C SER A 585 -27.03 -16.99 1.95
N PRO A 586 -25.78 -16.54 1.77
CA PRO A 586 -24.64 -17.06 2.53
C PRO A 586 -24.58 -16.45 3.94
N LEU A 587 -25.43 -15.47 4.27
CA LEU A 587 -25.49 -14.84 5.58
C LEU A 587 -26.57 -15.48 6.45
N ARG A 588 -26.33 -15.54 7.77
CA ARG A 588 -27.34 -15.83 8.78
C ARG A 588 -27.51 -14.59 9.67
N LEU A 589 -28.75 -14.19 9.88
CA LEU A 589 -29.11 -13.04 10.70
C LEU A 589 -29.96 -13.49 11.89
N TYR A 590 -29.76 -12.84 13.03
CA TYR A 590 -30.54 -13.05 14.23
C TYR A 590 -30.83 -11.71 14.89
N ARG A 591 -32.04 -11.52 15.41
CA ARG A 591 -32.34 -10.45 16.37
C ARG A 591 -31.78 -10.86 17.73
N ILE A 592 -31.22 -9.89 18.44
CA ILE A 592 -30.71 -10.04 19.80
C ILE A 592 -31.77 -9.45 20.74
N ASP A 593 -32.24 -10.25 21.71
CA ASP A 593 -33.25 -9.86 22.69
C ASP A 593 -32.66 -9.26 23.99
#